data_AF-A0A4Y2IWK8-F1
#
_entry.id   AF-A0A4Y2IWK8-F1
#
_cell.length_a   1.000
_cell.length_b   1.000
_cell.length_c   1.000
_cell.angle_alpha   90.00
_cell.angle_beta   90.00
_cell.angle_gamma   90.00
#
_symmetry.space_group_name_H-M   'P 1'
#
loop_
_entity.id
_entity.type
_entity.pdbx_description
1 polymer ?
#
loop_
_entity_poly.entity_id
_entity_poly.type
_entity_poly.pdbx_seq_one_letter_code
_entity_poly.pdbx_strand_id
1 'polypeptide(L)'
;MQACLKSSYLWNGIQRLGLPTTMRVHLNGDPSPEKFTDTPLKLRNSVITPDSQDGWIAMQSIGSIVKTQQELKESVFPNVAHLFIDYSWLFQRAILSPRNEDASVMNKQFLQEFPGSVQVCKSIDTTCAINEAVNYPTEFLNALEPPGVPSHTLELKIGKPIILLRNLHFAMEQDSILRN
;
A
#
# COMPACT_ATOMS: atom_id res chain seq x y z
N MET A 1 -13.68 5.52 20.77
CA MET A 1 -12.22 5.65 20.59
C MET A 1 -11.54 4.97 21.78
N GLN A 2 -11.33 3.65 21.77
CA GLN A 2 -10.58 2.97 22.86
C GLN A 2 -10.36 1.49 22.55
N ALA A 3 -9.26 1.22 21.86
CA ALA A 3 -8.59 -0.09 21.85
C ALA A 3 -7.16 0.14 21.36
N CYS A 4 -6.36 0.90 22.10
CA CYS A 4 -4.93 1.00 21.82
C CYS A 4 -4.14 0.45 23.00
N LEU A 5 -3.02 -0.22 22.72
CA LEU A 5 -2.15 -0.79 23.75
C LEU A 5 -1.71 0.25 24.79
N LYS A 6 -1.52 1.51 24.36
CA LYS A 6 -1.13 2.63 25.23
C LYS A 6 -2.22 3.08 26.21
N SER A 7 -3.48 2.72 25.98
CA SER A 7 -4.59 2.97 26.91
C SER A 7 -4.90 1.78 27.82
N SER A 8 -4.15 0.67 27.70
CA SER A 8 -4.32 -0.50 28.56
C SER A 8 -3.65 -0.29 29.92
N TYR A 9 -4.25 -0.84 30.99
CA TYR A 9 -3.63 -0.88 32.32
C TYR A 9 -2.29 -1.63 32.34
N LEU A 10 -2.11 -2.57 31.40
CA LEU A 10 -0.86 -3.31 31.21
C LEU A 10 0.28 -2.44 30.65
N TRP A 11 -0.02 -1.28 30.06
CA TRP A 11 0.98 -0.40 29.45
C TRP A 11 2.06 0.04 30.44
N ASN A 12 1.69 0.23 31.70
CA ASN A 12 2.62 0.64 32.76
C ASN A 12 3.70 -0.42 33.08
N GLY A 13 3.46 -1.69 32.71
CA GLY A 13 4.41 -2.79 32.89
C GLY A 13 5.31 -3.05 31.67
N ILE A 14 5.13 -2.31 30.57
CA ILE A 14 5.88 -2.56 29.33
C ILE A 14 7.18 -1.75 29.31
N GLN A 15 8.31 -2.44 29.17
CA GLN A 15 9.59 -1.81 28.89
C GLN A 15 9.62 -1.29 27.45
N ARG A 16 9.90 0.00 27.28
CA ARG A 16 10.01 0.64 25.96
C ARG A 16 11.47 0.65 25.52
N LEU A 17 11.74 -0.03 24.42
CA LEU A 17 13.04 0.04 23.73
C LEU A 17 12.86 0.92 22.49
N GLY A 18 13.67 1.96 22.38
CA GLY A 18 13.68 2.86 21.21
C GLY A 18 14.82 2.51 20.28
N LEU A 19 14.55 2.46 18.98
CA LEU A 19 15.59 2.41 17.95
C LEU A 19 15.79 3.84 17.42
N PRO A 20 16.88 4.54 17.81
CA PRO A 20 17.08 5.94 17.43
C PRO A 20 17.50 6.08 15.96
N THR A 21 18.14 5.06 15.40
CA THR A 21 18.73 5.10 14.06
C THR A 21 17.77 4.57 13.00
N THR A 22 17.51 5.38 11.97
CA THR A 22 16.70 4.96 10.82
C THR A 22 17.61 4.39 9.73
N MET A 23 17.59 3.06 9.54
CA MET A 23 18.44 2.37 8.56
C MET A 23 18.11 2.73 7.09
N ARG A 24 16.89 3.19 6.80
CA ARG A 24 16.47 3.59 5.42
C ARG A 24 17.34 4.69 4.82
N VAL A 25 17.96 5.52 5.65
CA VAL A 25 18.80 6.65 5.22
C VAL A 25 20.21 6.17 4.85
N HIS A 26 20.69 5.12 5.53
CA HIS A 26 22.05 4.62 5.39
C HIS A 26 22.21 3.60 4.25
N LEU A 27 21.11 2.96 3.83
CA LEU A 27 21.14 1.91 2.81
C LEU A 27 21.17 2.42 1.36
N ASN A 28 20.84 3.70 1.12
CA ASN A 28 20.76 4.26 -0.24
C ASN A 28 22.07 4.91 -0.73
N GLY A 29 23.17 4.83 0.03
CA GLY A 29 24.48 5.33 -0.40
C GLY A 29 24.58 6.84 -0.61
N ASP A 30 23.57 7.60 -0.16
CA ASP A 30 23.52 9.05 -0.32
C ASP A 30 24.48 9.72 0.68
N PRO A 31 25.51 10.47 0.23
CA PRO A 31 26.55 11.01 1.11
C PRO A 31 26.07 12.17 1.99
N SER A 32 24.83 12.64 1.83
CA SER A 32 24.20 13.61 2.74
C SER A 32 22.89 13.07 3.33
N PRO A 33 22.95 12.17 4.33
CA PRO A 33 21.76 11.74 5.07
C PRO A 33 20.95 12.93 5.62
N GLU A 34 21.61 14.05 5.92
CA GLU A 34 21.03 15.24 6.57
C GLU A 34 19.96 15.98 5.76
N LYS A 35 20.04 16.00 4.41
CA LYS A 35 19.11 16.82 3.60
C LYS A 35 17.74 16.18 3.39
N PHE A 36 17.67 14.86 3.25
CA PHE A 36 16.40 14.15 3.03
C PHE A 36 15.70 13.79 4.35
N THR A 37 16.44 13.76 5.47
CA THR A 37 15.89 13.35 6.77
C THR A 37 15.30 14.48 7.57
N ASP A 38 15.76 15.71 7.37
CA ASP A 38 15.40 16.78 8.28
C ASP A 38 13.90 17.06 8.29
N THR A 39 13.27 17.20 7.11
CA THR A 39 11.84 17.53 7.03
C THR A 39 10.95 16.35 7.47
N PRO A 40 11.11 15.11 6.98
CA PRO A 40 10.29 13.98 7.43
C PRO A 40 10.52 13.58 8.90
N LEU A 41 11.76 13.67 9.41
CA LEU A 41 12.02 13.41 10.83
C LEU A 41 11.47 14.54 11.71
N LYS A 42 11.61 15.81 11.31
CA LYS A 42 10.96 16.93 12.02
C LYS A 42 9.45 16.77 11.98
N LEU A 43 8.84 16.35 10.86
CA LEU A 43 7.41 16.08 10.79
C LEU A 43 7.01 14.96 11.77
N ARG A 44 7.73 13.83 11.73
CA ARG A 44 7.49 12.68 12.61
C ARG A 44 7.63 13.03 14.08
N ASN A 45 8.62 13.83 14.42
CA ASN A 45 8.92 14.24 15.79
C ASN A 45 8.11 15.49 16.21
N SER A 46 7.21 15.99 15.34
CA SER A 46 6.42 17.21 15.56
C SER A 46 7.26 18.46 15.83
N VAL A 47 8.45 18.53 15.24
CA VAL A 47 9.41 19.64 15.34
C VAL A 47 9.26 20.61 14.16
N ILE A 48 8.39 20.34 13.18
CA ILE A 48 8.07 21.34 12.16
C ILE A 48 7.25 22.44 12.83
N THR A 49 7.82 23.64 12.85
CA THR A 49 7.13 24.85 13.27
C THR A 49 6.06 25.19 12.23
N PRO A 50 4.79 25.37 12.64
CA PRO A 50 3.77 25.89 11.75
C PRO A 50 4.21 27.21 11.11
N ASP A 51 3.93 27.38 9.82
CA ASP A 51 4.22 28.63 9.11
C ASP A 51 3.17 29.71 9.40
N SER A 52 2.06 29.32 10.05
CA SER A 52 0.98 30.21 10.46
C SER A 52 0.60 30.02 11.93
N GLN A 53 -0.02 31.06 12.52
CA GLN A 53 -0.54 31.02 13.89
C GLN A 53 -1.62 29.93 14.10
N ASP A 54 -2.22 29.44 13.03
CA ASP A 54 -3.27 28.42 13.04
C ASP A 54 -2.75 26.98 13.05
N GLY A 55 -1.43 26.77 13.05
CA GLY A 55 -0.85 25.42 13.11
C GLY A 55 -0.66 24.74 11.76
N TRP A 56 -0.86 25.43 10.63
CA TRP A 56 -0.68 24.85 9.29
C TRP A 56 0.79 24.78 8.89
N ILE A 57 1.16 23.69 8.24
CA ILE A 57 2.48 23.49 7.62
C ILE A 57 2.33 23.71 6.12
N ALA A 58 3.15 24.60 5.53
CA ALA A 58 3.15 24.83 4.09
C ALA A 58 3.65 23.58 3.36
N MET A 59 2.75 22.89 2.63
CA MET A 59 3.06 21.69 1.87
C MET A 59 4.13 21.91 0.78
N GLN A 60 4.29 23.15 0.30
CA GLN A 60 5.30 23.52 -0.69
C GLN A 60 6.74 23.30 -0.19
N SER A 61 6.95 23.27 1.14
CA SER A 61 8.24 22.95 1.76
C SER A 61 8.56 21.45 1.76
N ILE A 62 7.55 20.60 1.50
CA ILE A 62 7.63 19.14 1.58
C ILE A 62 7.59 18.51 0.18
N GLY A 63 6.91 19.13 -0.78
CA GLY A 63 6.85 18.63 -2.15
C GLY A 63 6.08 19.54 -3.11
N SER A 64 5.91 19.05 -4.34
CA SER A 64 5.09 19.71 -5.36
C SER A 64 3.60 19.39 -5.15
N ILE A 65 2.76 20.41 -5.31
CA ILE A 65 1.31 20.27 -5.29
C ILE A 65 0.82 20.27 -6.73
N VAL A 66 0.07 19.25 -7.08
CA VAL A 66 -0.60 19.10 -8.39
C VAL A 66 -2.10 19.30 -8.23
N LYS A 67 -2.77 19.75 -9.28
CA LYS A 67 -4.21 20.09 -9.23
C LYS A 67 -5.11 18.99 -9.78
N THR A 68 -4.55 18.11 -10.61
CA THR A 68 -5.32 17.06 -11.30
C THR A 68 -4.70 15.69 -11.11
N GLN A 69 -5.53 14.64 -11.24
CA GLN A 69 -5.05 13.25 -11.23
C GLN A 69 -4.12 12.96 -12.41
N GLN A 70 -4.34 13.60 -13.56
CA GLN A 70 -3.48 13.45 -14.73
C GLN A 70 -2.07 14.01 -14.45
N GLU A 71 -1.97 15.21 -13.88
CA GLU A 71 -0.69 15.80 -13.47
C GLU A 71 0.03 14.93 -12.43
N LEU A 72 -0.70 14.42 -11.42
CA LEU A 72 -0.13 13.52 -10.41
C LEU A 72 0.47 12.27 -11.08
N LYS A 73 -0.30 11.65 -11.97
CA LYS A 73 0.11 10.45 -12.69
C LYS A 73 1.32 10.72 -13.57
N GLU A 74 1.31 11.77 -14.39
CA GLU A 74 2.44 12.13 -15.26
C GLU A 74 3.70 12.50 -14.45
N SER A 75 3.52 13.10 -13.27
CA SER A 75 4.61 13.41 -12.36
C SER A 75 5.25 12.16 -11.75
N VAL A 76 4.49 11.11 -11.48
CA VAL A 76 5.00 9.89 -10.83
C VAL A 76 5.41 8.83 -11.86
N PHE A 77 4.58 8.60 -12.88
CA PHE A 77 4.76 7.61 -13.94
C PHE A 77 4.73 8.24 -15.34
N PRO A 78 5.73 9.07 -15.69
CA PRO A 78 5.81 9.65 -17.03
C PRO A 78 5.99 8.55 -18.10
N ASN A 79 5.26 8.66 -19.22
CA ASN A 79 5.40 7.78 -20.38
C ASN A 79 5.30 6.28 -20.08
N VAL A 80 4.40 5.89 -19.16
CA VAL A 80 4.25 4.48 -18.74
C VAL A 80 4.07 3.50 -19.90
N ALA A 81 3.37 3.90 -20.96
CA ALA A 81 3.13 3.07 -22.14
C ALA A 81 4.42 2.60 -22.85
N HIS A 82 5.53 3.32 -22.70
CA HIS A 82 6.83 2.95 -23.25
C HIS A 82 7.77 2.35 -22.19
N LEU A 83 7.66 2.79 -20.93
CA LEU A 83 8.57 2.41 -19.85
C LEU A 83 8.10 1.20 -19.03
N PHE A 84 6.90 0.65 -19.31
CA PHE A 84 6.35 -0.49 -18.57
C PHE A 84 7.20 -1.77 -18.60
N ILE A 85 8.20 -1.85 -19.49
CA ILE A 85 9.13 -2.99 -19.59
C ILE A 85 10.33 -2.80 -18.64
N ASP A 86 10.62 -1.57 -18.20
CA ASP A 86 11.67 -1.29 -17.23
C ASP A 86 11.15 -1.47 -15.81
N TYR A 87 11.34 -2.68 -15.29
CA TYR A 87 10.92 -3.04 -13.93
C TYR A 87 11.64 -2.22 -12.85
N SER A 88 12.91 -1.86 -13.05
CA SER A 88 13.67 -1.06 -12.08
C SER A 88 13.08 0.34 -11.95
N TRP A 89 12.66 0.91 -13.08
CA TRP A 89 11.93 2.17 -13.10
C TRP A 89 10.56 2.05 -12.42
N LEU A 90 9.79 0.99 -12.69
CA LEU A 90 8.47 0.79 -12.09
C LEU A 90 8.51 0.64 -10.56
N PHE A 91 9.47 -0.11 -10.02
CA PHE A 91 9.53 -0.43 -8.58
C PHE A 91 9.92 0.75 -7.67
N GLN A 92 10.44 1.84 -8.24
CA GLN A 92 10.84 3.02 -7.48
C GLN A 92 9.68 4.02 -7.26
N ARG A 93 8.48 3.69 -7.73
CA ARG A 93 7.35 4.63 -7.83
C ARG A 93 6.11 4.05 -7.19
N ALA A 94 5.36 4.89 -6.49
CA ALA A 94 4.07 4.53 -5.93
C ALA A 94 3.19 5.78 -5.82
N ILE A 95 1.89 5.59 -6.00
CA ILE A 95 0.88 6.59 -5.65
C ILE A 95 0.14 6.04 -4.44
N LEU A 96 0.05 6.84 -3.37
CA LEU A 96 -0.66 6.49 -2.16
C LEU A 96 -1.95 7.31 -2.10
N SER A 97 -3.03 6.66 -1.66
CA SER A 97 -4.32 7.29 -1.43
C SER A 97 -4.77 7.06 0.01
N PRO A 98 -5.45 8.02 0.66
CA PRO A 98 -6.07 7.82 1.96
C PRO A 98 -7.21 6.77 1.95
N ARG A 99 -7.86 6.57 0.80
CA ARG A 99 -9.02 5.67 0.64
C ARG A 99 -8.80 4.63 -0.44
N ASN A 100 -9.35 3.43 -0.23
CA ASN A 100 -9.24 2.31 -1.15
C ASN A 100 -10.03 2.55 -2.44
N GLU A 101 -11.17 3.23 -2.37
CA GLU A 101 -12.01 3.55 -3.52
C GLU A 101 -11.26 4.45 -4.50
N ASP A 102 -10.62 5.50 -3.98
CA ASP A 102 -9.80 6.43 -4.76
C ASP A 102 -8.58 5.71 -5.38
N ALA A 103 -7.92 4.83 -4.62
CA ALA A 103 -6.84 3.98 -5.14
C ALA A 103 -7.34 3.05 -6.25
N SER A 104 -8.53 2.47 -6.10
CA SER A 104 -9.13 1.59 -7.12
C SER A 104 -9.44 2.35 -8.41
N VAL A 105 -9.96 3.58 -8.32
CA VAL A 105 -10.23 4.41 -9.51
C VAL A 105 -8.92 4.71 -10.25
N MET A 106 -7.88 5.14 -9.54
CA MET A 106 -6.58 5.40 -10.15
C MET A 106 -5.96 4.13 -10.75
N ASN A 107 -6.01 3.00 -10.06
CA ASN A 107 -5.49 1.71 -10.57
C ASN A 107 -6.21 1.24 -11.85
N LYS A 108 -7.51 1.51 -11.97
CA LYS A 108 -8.32 1.21 -13.17
C LYS A 108 -7.97 2.13 -14.34
N GLN A 109 -7.85 3.44 -14.09
CA GLN A 109 -7.40 4.39 -15.10
C GLN A 109 -5.99 4.03 -15.62
N PHE A 110 -5.07 3.77 -14.69
CA PHE A 110 -3.69 3.47 -15.01
C PHE A 110 -3.55 2.18 -15.81
N LEU A 111 -4.37 1.16 -15.54
CA LEU A 111 -4.43 -0.07 -16.34
C LEU A 111 -4.70 0.20 -17.84
N GLN A 112 -5.52 1.21 -18.17
CA GLN A 112 -5.85 1.48 -19.57
C GLN A 112 -4.65 1.96 -20.38
N GLU A 113 -3.64 2.56 -19.74
CA GLU A 113 -2.44 3.11 -20.39
C GLU A 113 -1.35 2.08 -20.65
N PHE A 114 -1.37 0.94 -19.94
CA PHE A 114 -0.48 -0.16 -20.29
C PHE A 114 -0.87 -0.74 -21.65
N PRO A 115 0.09 -0.97 -22.54
CA PRO A 115 -0.19 -1.58 -23.83
C PRO A 115 -0.60 -3.06 -23.65
N GLY A 116 -1.20 -3.62 -24.71
CA GLY A 116 -1.63 -5.01 -24.74
C GLY A 116 -3.05 -5.24 -24.24
N SER A 117 -3.50 -6.48 -24.42
CA SER A 117 -4.87 -6.90 -24.10
C SER A 117 -5.07 -7.09 -22.60
N VAL A 118 -6.25 -6.69 -22.12
CA VAL A 118 -6.68 -6.98 -20.74
C VAL A 118 -6.94 -8.48 -20.59
N GLN A 119 -6.35 -9.07 -19.56
CA GLN A 119 -6.69 -10.39 -19.06
C GLN A 119 -7.58 -10.25 -17.83
N VAL A 120 -8.69 -10.97 -17.82
CA VAL A 120 -9.67 -10.93 -16.73
C VAL A 120 -9.58 -12.22 -15.95
N CYS A 121 -9.19 -12.14 -14.68
CA CYS A 121 -9.24 -13.24 -13.73
C CYS A 121 -10.49 -13.08 -12.87
N LYS A 122 -11.30 -14.12 -12.74
CA LYS A 122 -12.50 -14.13 -11.89
C LYS A 122 -12.29 -15.08 -10.71
N SER A 123 -12.66 -14.67 -9.50
CA SER A 123 -12.71 -15.59 -8.36
C SER A 123 -13.83 -16.62 -8.55
N ILE A 124 -13.75 -17.70 -7.78
CA ILE A 124 -14.81 -18.70 -7.67
C ILE A 124 -15.26 -18.68 -6.22
N ASP A 125 -16.38 -18.02 -5.98
CA ASP A 125 -16.93 -17.84 -4.64
C ASP A 125 -18.08 -18.82 -4.43
N THR A 126 -17.97 -19.66 -3.41
CA THR A 126 -18.95 -20.69 -3.08
C THR A 126 -19.14 -20.79 -1.57
N THR A 127 -20.34 -21.16 -1.13
CA THR A 127 -20.60 -21.44 0.28
C THR A 127 -19.98 -22.78 0.65
N CYS A 128 -19.48 -22.91 1.88
CA CYS A 128 -18.99 -24.20 2.38
C CYS A 128 -20.10 -25.23 2.55
N ALA A 129 -21.35 -24.78 2.76
CA ALA A 129 -22.51 -25.63 2.98
C ALA A 129 -23.48 -25.56 1.78
N ILE A 130 -23.89 -26.72 1.26
CA ILE A 130 -24.73 -26.84 0.06
C ILE A 130 -26.14 -26.27 0.29
N ASN A 131 -26.66 -26.39 1.51
CA ASN A 131 -27.96 -25.85 1.91
C ASN A 131 -28.00 -24.31 1.94
N GLU A 132 -26.85 -23.65 2.09
CA GLU A 132 -26.74 -22.19 2.10
C GLU A 132 -26.63 -21.59 0.70
N ALA A 133 -26.38 -22.41 -0.33
CA ALA A 133 -26.25 -21.93 -1.71
C ALA A 133 -27.55 -21.27 -2.23
N VAL A 134 -28.71 -21.62 -1.65
CA VAL A 134 -29.99 -20.97 -1.95
C VAL A 134 -30.10 -19.58 -1.31
N ASN A 135 -29.44 -19.37 -0.17
CA ASN A 135 -29.48 -18.10 0.58
C ASN A 135 -28.42 -17.11 0.07
N TYR A 136 -27.31 -17.60 -0.47
CA TYR A 136 -26.21 -16.79 -0.98
C TYR A 136 -25.92 -17.16 -2.43
N PRO A 137 -26.72 -16.63 -3.39
CA PRO A 137 -26.50 -16.89 -4.79
C PRO A 137 -25.15 -16.32 -5.25
N THR A 138 -24.58 -16.90 -6.29
CA THR A 138 -23.26 -16.52 -6.81
C THR A 138 -23.18 -15.05 -7.19
N GLU A 139 -24.26 -14.46 -7.70
CA GLU A 139 -24.34 -13.03 -8.02
C GLU A 139 -24.17 -12.15 -6.79
N PHE A 140 -24.71 -12.59 -5.63
CA PHE A 140 -24.51 -11.91 -4.36
C PHE A 140 -23.06 -12.02 -3.90
N LEU A 141 -22.49 -13.23 -3.95
CA LEU A 141 -21.09 -13.46 -3.55
C LEU A 141 -20.10 -12.65 -4.41
N ASN A 142 -20.32 -12.62 -5.72
CA ASN A 142 -19.50 -11.87 -6.67
C ASN A 142 -19.60 -10.35 -6.51
N ALA A 143 -20.61 -9.85 -5.81
CA ALA A 143 -20.81 -8.42 -5.52
C ALA A 143 -20.19 -7.98 -4.19
N LEU A 144 -19.64 -8.90 -3.40
CA LEU A 144 -19.01 -8.58 -2.13
C LEU A 144 -17.63 -7.94 -2.36
N GLU A 145 -17.38 -6.84 -1.64
CA GLU A 145 -16.09 -6.13 -1.62
C GLU A 145 -15.53 -6.07 -0.19
N PRO A 146 -15.22 -7.22 0.45
CA PRO A 146 -14.76 -7.22 1.83
C PRO A 146 -13.33 -6.64 1.94
N PRO A 147 -13.01 -5.90 3.03
CA PRO A 147 -11.68 -5.35 3.22
C PRO A 147 -10.58 -6.43 3.23
N GLY A 148 -9.50 -6.19 2.48
CA GLY A 148 -8.34 -7.09 2.45
C GLY A 148 -8.47 -8.28 1.51
N VAL A 149 -9.53 -8.36 0.71
CA VAL A 149 -9.72 -9.36 -0.35
C VAL A 149 -9.82 -8.64 -1.70
N PRO A 150 -9.24 -9.16 -2.78
CA PRO A 150 -9.48 -8.61 -4.12
C PRO A 150 -10.96 -8.73 -4.52
N SER A 151 -11.43 -7.78 -5.32
CA SER A 151 -12.73 -7.87 -6.01
C SER A 151 -12.82 -9.17 -6.81
N HIS A 152 -14.06 -9.67 -6.99
CA HIS A 152 -14.33 -10.88 -7.77
C HIS A 152 -13.69 -10.83 -9.17
N THR A 153 -13.67 -9.65 -9.80
CA THR A 153 -13.06 -9.44 -11.11
C THR A 153 -11.75 -8.69 -10.99
N LEU A 154 -10.65 -9.35 -11.35
CA LEU A 154 -9.31 -8.76 -11.41
C LEU A 154 -8.86 -8.59 -12.86
N GLU A 155 -8.67 -7.35 -13.29
CA GLU A 155 -8.18 -7.00 -14.62
C GLU A 155 -6.68 -6.70 -14.61
N LEU A 156 -5.95 -7.41 -15.49
CA LEU A 156 -4.49 -7.38 -15.59
C LEU A 156 -4.02 -7.10 -17.02
N LYS A 157 -2.84 -6.49 -17.14
CA LYS A 157 -2.09 -6.32 -18.38
C LYS A 157 -0.62 -6.58 -18.12
N ILE A 158 0.12 -6.95 -19.16
CA ILE A 158 1.57 -7.19 -19.07
C ILE A 158 2.29 -5.91 -18.62
N GLY A 159 3.21 -6.07 -17.66
CA GLY A 159 4.02 -4.99 -17.07
C GLY A 159 3.31 -4.09 -16.06
N LYS A 160 2.02 -4.33 -15.76
CA LYS A 160 1.36 -3.66 -14.64
C LYS A 160 1.90 -4.18 -13.30
N PRO A 161 2.37 -3.31 -12.39
CA PRO A 161 2.74 -3.72 -11.03
C PRO A 161 1.56 -4.31 -10.25
N ILE A 162 1.82 -5.38 -9.50
CA ILE A 162 0.85 -6.01 -8.59
C ILE A 162 1.45 -6.15 -7.19
N ILE A 163 0.59 -6.18 -6.18
CA ILE A 163 0.96 -6.46 -4.79
C ILE A 163 0.31 -7.79 -4.40
N LEU A 164 1.10 -8.69 -3.82
CA LEU A 164 0.59 -9.95 -3.27
C LEU A 164 -0.03 -9.68 -1.90
N LEU A 165 -1.26 -10.15 -1.69
CA LEU A 165 -1.97 -10.01 -0.40
C LEU A 165 -1.74 -11.20 0.54
N ARG A 166 -1.05 -12.25 0.08
CA ARG A 166 -0.76 -13.44 0.88
C ARG A 166 0.67 -13.90 0.61
N ASN A 167 1.31 -14.42 1.64
CA ASN A 167 2.58 -15.13 1.50
C ASN A 167 2.35 -16.42 0.69
N LEU A 168 3.21 -16.68 -0.28
CA LEU A 168 3.11 -17.87 -1.15
C LEU A 168 3.79 -19.12 -0.56
N HIS A 169 4.47 -18.98 0.58
CA HIS A 169 5.15 -20.08 1.24
C HIS A 169 4.21 -20.74 2.26
N PHE A 170 3.99 -22.04 2.12
CA PHE A 170 3.41 -22.86 3.19
C PHE A 170 4.49 -23.07 4.23
N ALA A 171 4.31 -22.57 5.46
CA ALA A 171 5.17 -22.99 6.55
C ALA A 171 5.02 -24.52 6.67
N MET A 172 6.02 -25.27 6.22
CA MET A 172 6.12 -26.68 6.56
C MET A 172 6.26 -26.72 8.09
N GLU A 173 5.27 -27.28 8.77
CA GLU A 173 5.41 -27.66 10.17
C GLU A 173 6.69 -28.50 10.30
N GLN A 174 7.68 -27.99 11.04
CA GLN A 174 8.77 -28.83 11.54
C GLN A 174 8.23 -29.72 12.66
N ASP A 175 7.44 -30.72 12.30
CA ASP A 175 7.13 -31.86 13.16
C ASP A 175 7.93 -33.07 12.67
N SER A 176 9.25 -33.05 12.89
CA SER A 176 10.09 -34.26 12.74
C SER A 176 11.53 -34.13 13.26
N ILE A 177 11.80 -33.47 14.40
CA ILE A 177 13.06 -33.73 15.12
C ILE A 177 12.84 -33.68 16.65
N LEU A 178 12.16 -34.69 17.21
CA LEU A 178 12.37 -35.22 18.58
C LEU A 178 11.83 -36.67 18.66
N ARG A 179 12.31 -37.55 17.76
CA ARG A 179 12.27 -39.00 17.98
C ARG A 179 13.62 -39.60 17.61
N ASN A 180 14.52 -39.59 18.58
CA ASN A 180 15.37 -40.70 19.03
C ASN A 180 16.36 -40.17 20.07
#